data_AF-A0A1Y2DJ92-F1
#
_entry.id   AF-A0A1Y2DJ92-F1
#
_cell.length_a   1.000
_cell.length_b   1.000
_cell.length_c   1.000
_cell.angle_alpha   90.00
_cell.angle_beta   90.00
_cell.angle_gamma   90.00
#
_symmetry.space_group_name_H-M   'P 1'
#
loop_
_entity.id
_entity.type
_entity.pdbx_description
1 polymer ?
#
loop_
_entity_poly.entity_id
_entity_poly.type
_entity_poly.pdbx_seq_one_letter_code
_entity_poly.pdbx_strand_id
1 'polypeptide(L)'
;MLCGDWIFSNSSNAHGCKDREWLAEYTPFSSIATVDLLGSGAEMQIQGIGAIELPVRRNPNAKGARSRGTLRLTNVLHIPSLVCNIVGSPILEDHTVDCGGSKEGKSKGSILDPNGKMVAFFKPDNPFFAIRLMGPPVGPTVGPSPLATGQRDVPVLHWSGLSADTSSLRETILNLFHNVLNQWEQQLFFCGPAQVNNIT
;
A
#
# COMPACT_ATOMS: atom_id res chain seq x y z
N MET A 1 -3.78 -5.79 17.93
CA MET A 1 -2.58 -5.13 17.35
C MET A 1 -2.65 -5.29 15.85
N LEU A 2 -2.23 -4.29 15.08
CA LEU A 2 -2.27 -4.36 13.62
C LEU A 2 -1.21 -5.30 13.07
N CYS A 3 -1.50 -5.98 11.96
CA CYS A 3 -0.49 -6.66 11.17
C CYS A 3 0.47 -5.61 10.59
N GLY A 4 1.74 -5.69 10.98
CA GLY A 4 2.79 -4.76 10.54
C GLY A 4 3.59 -5.23 9.34
N ASP A 5 3.27 -6.39 8.78
CA ASP A 5 3.97 -6.94 7.62
C ASP A 5 3.21 -6.61 6.34
N TRP A 6 3.83 -5.72 5.56
CA TRP A 6 3.42 -5.31 4.23
C TRP A 6 4.40 -5.93 3.24
N ILE A 7 4.01 -7.06 2.65
CA ILE A 7 4.87 -7.87 1.79
C ILE A 7 4.69 -7.46 0.34
N PHE A 8 5.79 -7.08 -0.32
CA PHE A 8 5.76 -6.89 -1.77
C PHE A 8 5.65 -8.24 -2.49
N SER A 9 4.68 -8.33 -3.41
CA SER A 9 4.37 -9.52 -4.21
C SER A 9 4.08 -9.09 -5.64
N ASN A 10 5.10 -9.14 -6.51
CA ASN A 10 5.01 -8.67 -7.89
C ASN A 10 4.03 -9.48 -8.77
N SER A 11 3.68 -10.69 -8.37
CA SER A 11 2.66 -11.50 -9.05
C SER A 11 1.23 -11.15 -8.63
N SER A 12 1.05 -10.37 -7.56
CA SER A 12 -0.28 -9.95 -7.11
C SER A 12 -0.77 -8.78 -7.96
N ASN A 13 -2.00 -8.82 -8.46
CA ASN A 13 -2.54 -7.76 -9.31
C ASN A 13 -3.27 -6.65 -8.54
N ALA A 14 -3.31 -6.74 -7.21
CA ALA A 14 -3.95 -5.78 -6.32
C ALA A 14 -3.17 -5.63 -5.00
N HIS A 15 -3.44 -4.56 -4.27
CA HIS A 15 -3.01 -4.42 -2.88
C HIS A 15 -4.06 -5.04 -1.95
N GLY A 16 -3.60 -5.68 -0.88
CA GLY A 16 -4.46 -6.31 0.13
C GLY A 16 -4.10 -5.85 1.53
N CYS A 17 -5.10 -5.55 2.35
CA CYS A 17 -4.94 -5.16 3.74
C CYS A 17 -5.79 -6.04 4.64
N LYS A 18 -5.19 -6.55 5.71
CA LYS A 18 -5.85 -7.36 6.73
C LYS A 18 -6.72 -6.53 7.65
N ASP A 19 -6.15 -5.48 8.25
CA ASP A 19 -6.81 -4.72 9.30
C ASP A 19 -7.43 -3.44 8.73
N ARG A 20 -8.71 -3.21 8.99
CA ARG A 20 -9.44 -2.04 8.49
C ARG A 20 -8.78 -0.72 8.92
N GLU A 21 -8.19 -0.70 10.11
CA GLU A 21 -7.62 0.47 10.78
C GLU A 21 -6.41 1.06 10.04
N TRP A 22 -5.85 0.36 9.05
CA TRP A 22 -4.85 0.93 8.15
C TRP A 22 -5.44 1.91 7.13
N LEU A 23 -6.72 1.76 6.78
CA LEU A 23 -7.37 2.51 5.71
C LEU A 23 -7.82 3.88 6.22
N ALA A 24 -7.20 4.93 5.70
CA ALA A 24 -7.56 6.32 5.97
C ALA A 24 -8.86 6.70 5.27
N GLU A 25 -9.05 6.18 4.05
CA GLU A 25 -10.28 6.28 3.27
C GLU A 25 -10.86 4.87 3.14
N TYR A 26 -12.18 4.70 3.31
CA TYR A 26 -12.80 3.37 3.27
C TYR A 26 -14.20 3.41 2.66
N THR A 27 -14.37 2.66 1.57
CA THR A 27 -15.67 2.37 0.97
C THR A 27 -16.02 0.91 1.20
N PRO A 28 -17.03 0.59 2.02
CA PRO A 28 -17.51 -0.79 2.16
C PRO A 28 -18.06 -1.31 0.82
N PHE A 29 -17.63 -2.49 0.42
CA PHE A 29 -18.22 -3.24 -0.69
C PHE A 29 -17.89 -4.71 -0.51
N SER A 30 -18.64 -5.61 -1.17
CA SER A 30 -18.35 -7.03 -1.11
C SER A 30 -17.94 -7.58 -2.46
N SER A 31 -16.88 -8.40 -2.45
CA SER A 31 -16.35 -9.13 -3.59
C SER A 31 -15.56 -10.33 -3.08
N ILE A 32 -15.05 -11.14 -3.99
CA ILE A 32 -14.14 -12.25 -3.70
C ILE A 32 -12.81 -11.99 -4.41
N ALA A 33 -11.72 -12.32 -3.75
CA ALA A 33 -10.40 -12.45 -4.36
C ALA A 33 -9.88 -13.88 -4.18
N THR A 34 -9.02 -14.31 -5.08
CA THR A 34 -8.25 -15.55 -4.92
C THR A 34 -6.90 -15.20 -4.33
N VAL A 35 -6.51 -15.89 -3.27
CA VAL A 35 -5.20 -15.75 -2.65
C VAL A 35 -4.48 -17.08 -2.75
N ASP A 36 -3.44 -17.10 -3.57
CA ASP A 36 -2.57 -18.25 -3.71
C ASP A 36 -1.50 -18.24 -2.62
N LEU A 37 -1.58 -19.24 -1.76
CA LEU A 37 -0.53 -19.62 -0.82
C LEU A 37 -0.32 -21.12 -0.97
N LEU A 38 0.90 -21.54 -1.32
CA LEU A 38 1.24 -22.96 -1.56
C LEU A 38 0.36 -23.62 -2.65
N GLY A 39 -0.10 -22.85 -3.64
CA GLY A 39 -0.95 -23.34 -4.74
C GLY A 39 -2.38 -23.70 -4.35
N SER A 40 -2.89 -23.18 -3.22
CA SER A 40 -4.24 -23.50 -2.74
C SER A 40 -5.38 -22.79 -3.48
N GLY A 41 -5.16 -21.63 -4.12
CA GLY A 41 -6.22 -20.86 -4.78
C GLY A 41 -7.37 -20.48 -3.85
N ALA A 42 -7.08 -20.14 -2.59
CA ALA A 42 -8.14 -19.91 -1.59
C ALA A 42 -8.95 -18.66 -1.92
N GLU A 43 -10.28 -18.81 -2.02
CA GLU A 43 -11.19 -17.67 -2.12
C GLU A 43 -11.31 -16.95 -0.77
N MET A 44 -11.15 -15.62 -0.79
CA MET A 44 -11.22 -14.77 0.38
C MET A 44 -12.20 -13.61 0.15
N GLN A 45 -12.96 -13.28 1.18
CA GLN A 45 -13.98 -12.24 1.10
C GLN A 45 -13.35 -10.85 1.24
N ILE A 46 -13.62 -9.99 0.27
CA ILE A 46 -13.34 -8.56 0.33
C ILE A 46 -14.52 -7.86 1.01
N GLN A 47 -14.20 -6.96 1.94
CA GLN A 47 -15.19 -6.19 2.73
C GLN A 47 -15.19 -4.69 2.44
N GLY A 48 -14.19 -4.21 1.70
CA GLY A 48 -14.07 -2.81 1.36
C GLY A 48 -12.85 -2.53 0.50
N ILE A 49 -12.79 -1.31 -0.02
CA ILE A 49 -11.64 -0.76 -0.74
C ILE A 49 -11.32 0.62 -0.17
N GLY A 50 -10.06 1.01 -0.24
CA GLY A 50 -9.69 2.34 0.22
C GLY A 50 -8.26 2.74 -0.09
N ALA A 51 -7.82 3.77 0.62
CA ALA A 51 -6.47 4.30 0.52
C ALA A 51 -5.78 4.25 1.89
N ILE A 52 -4.47 4.05 1.86
CA ILE A 52 -3.63 3.90 3.05
C ILE A 52 -2.44 4.85 2.93
N GLU A 53 -2.08 5.47 4.04
CA GLU A 53 -0.86 6.25 4.19
C GLU A 53 0.10 5.53 5.14
N LEU A 54 0.98 4.69 4.58
CA LEU A 54 1.89 3.89 5.39
C LEU A 54 3.05 4.73 5.91
N PRO A 55 3.23 4.88 7.24
CA PRO A 55 4.41 5.53 7.79
C PRO A 55 5.60 4.58 7.68
N VAL A 56 6.57 4.93 6.84
CA VAL A 56 7.70 4.07 6.46
C VAL A 56 9.04 4.69 6.81
N ARG A 57 10.07 3.84 6.92
CA ARG A 57 11.45 4.29 6.89
C ARG A 57 11.91 4.41 5.44
N ARG A 58 12.40 5.60 5.08
CA ARG A 58 12.86 5.90 3.70
C ARG A 58 14.17 5.21 3.37
N ASN A 59 15.15 5.29 4.25
CA ASN A 59 16.50 4.82 3.97
C ASN A 59 17.11 4.17 5.23
N PRO A 60 17.77 3.01 5.11
CA PRO A 60 18.34 2.29 6.25
C PRO A 60 19.44 3.07 6.98
N ASN A 61 20.12 4.00 6.29
CA ASN A 61 21.22 4.80 6.82
C ASN A 61 20.77 6.20 7.30
N ALA A 62 19.57 6.64 6.93
CA ALA A 62 19.07 7.95 7.34
C ALA A 62 18.67 7.95 8.82
N LYS A 63 18.83 9.11 9.48
CA LYS A 63 18.46 9.33 10.89
C LYS A 63 17.50 10.51 11.03
N GLY A 64 16.76 10.54 12.13
CA GLY A 64 15.89 11.65 12.50
C GLY A 64 14.71 11.85 11.54
N ALA A 65 14.31 13.10 11.31
CA ALA A 65 13.18 13.42 10.44
C ALA A 65 13.38 12.94 8.98
N ARG A 66 14.63 12.94 8.49
CA ARG A 66 14.96 12.52 7.12
C ARG A 66 14.75 11.04 6.85
N SER A 67 14.73 10.20 7.89
CA SER A 67 14.46 8.77 7.74
C SER A 67 12.97 8.46 7.64
N ARG A 68 12.10 9.43 7.91
CA ARG A 68 10.64 9.25 7.94
C ARG A 68 10.08 9.51 6.54
N GLY A 69 9.11 8.70 6.14
CA GLY A 69 8.36 8.89 4.92
C GLY A 69 6.95 8.35 5.06
N THR A 70 6.13 8.66 4.08
CA THR A 70 4.80 8.10 3.89
C THR A 70 4.77 7.47 2.52
N LEU A 71 4.35 6.21 2.45
CA LEU A 71 4.05 5.52 1.19
C LEU A 71 2.54 5.43 1.07
N ARG A 72 1.96 6.13 0.09
CA ARG A 72 0.53 6.09 -0.16
C ARG A 72 0.21 4.93 -1.09
N LEU A 73 -0.76 4.11 -0.71
CA LEU A 73 -1.32 3.06 -1.55
C LEU A 73 -2.80 3.36 -1.77
N THR A 74 -3.24 3.33 -3.02
CA THR A 74 -4.65 3.52 -3.39
C THR A 74 -5.26 2.19 -3.84
N ASN A 75 -6.58 2.10 -3.86
CA ASN A 75 -7.30 0.90 -4.31
C ASN A 75 -6.92 -0.37 -3.52
N VAL A 76 -6.69 -0.22 -2.22
CA VAL A 76 -6.31 -1.33 -1.34
C VAL A 76 -7.54 -2.08 -0.89
N LEU A 77 -7.57 -3.39 -1.18
CA LEU A 77 -8.67 -4.28 -0.80
C LEU A 77 -8.57 -4.66 0.67
N HIS A 78 -9.65 -4.48 1.42
CA HIS A 78 -9.76 -4.93 2.80
C HIS A 78 -10.25 -6.37 2.86
N ILE A 79 -9.37 -7.28 3.29
CA ILE A 79 -9.57 -8.73 3.34
C ILE A 79 -9.13 -9.24 4.73
N PRO A 80 -10.03 -9.29 5.72
CA PRO A 80 -9.67 -9.64 7.11
C PRO A 80 -9.04 -11.01 7.30
N SER A 81 -9.31 -11.95 6.39
CA SER A 81 -8.79 -13.32 6.44
C SER A 81 -7.33 -13.44 5.98
N LEU A 82 -6.71 -12.37 5.46
CA LEU A 82 -5.30 -12.39 5.07
C LEU A 82 -4.39 -12.74 6.25
N VAL A 83 -3.29 -13.45 5.96
CA VAL A 83 -2.24 -13.72 6.95
C VAL A 83 -1.40 -12.46 7.20
N CYS A 84 -1.13 -11.66 6.17
CA CYS A 84 -0.39 -10.40 6.22
C CYS A 84 -0.89 -9.43 5.13
N ASN A 85 -0.45 -8.18 5.18
CA ASN A 85 -0.78 -7.20 4.15
C ASN A 85 0.10 -7.42 2.90
N ILE A 86 -0.45 -7.11 1.73
CA ILE A 86 0.16 -7.36 0.43
C ILE A 86 0.27 -6.04 -0.35
N VAL A 87 1.46 -5.75 -0.84
CA VAL A 87 1.72 -4.71 -1.83
C VAL A 87 1.93 -5.38 -3.18
N GLY A 88 0.86 -5.46 -3.98
CA GLY A 88 0.93 -6.00 -5.34
C GLY A 88 1.59 -5.10 -6.38
N SER A 89 1.55 -5.55 -7.63
CA SER A 89 2.14 -4.91 -8.80
C SER A 89 1.62 -3.51 -9.15
N PRO A 90 0.44 -3.02 -8.72
CA PRO A 90 0.06 -1.62 -8.99
C PRO A 90 1.06 -0.59 -8.45
N ILE A 91 1.89 -0.93 -7.46
CA ILE A 91 2.98 -0.03 -7.02
C ILE A 91 4.03 0.22 -8.11
N LEU A 92 4.11 -0.65 -9.12
CA LEU A 92 5.08 -0.52 -10.21
C LEU A 92 4.64 0.50 -11.28
N GLU A 93 3.42 1.04 -11.17
CA GLU A 93 2.92 2.07 -12.08
C GLU A 93 3.64 3.42 -11.87
N ASP A 94 3.99 3.73 -10.61
CA ASP A 94 4.58 4.99 -10.21
C ASP A 94 5.88 4.85 -9.38
N HIS A 95 6.31 3.61 -9.07
CA HIS A 95 7.56 3.36 -8.37
C HIS A 95 8.41 2.28 -9.04
N THR A 96 9.72 2.36 -8.80
CA THR A 96 10.64 1.25 -9.09
C THR A 96 10.87 0.45 -7.82
N VAL A 97 10.69 -0.87 -7.90
CA VAL A 97 10.99 -1.79 -6.80
C VAL A 97 12.27 -2.56 -7.10
N ASP A 98 13.29 -2.32 -6.30
CA ASP A 98 14.57 -3.04 -6.33
C ASP A 98 14.56 -4.14 -5.26
N CYS A 99 14.81 -5.37 -5.67
CA CYS A 99 14.89 -6.55 -4.80
C CYS A 99 16.34 -7.06 -4.62
N GLY A 100 17.35 -6.30 -5.04
CA GLY A 100 18.76 -6.69 -5.06
C GLY A 100 19.49 -6.63 -3.71
N GLY A 101 18.85 -6.09 -2.67
CA GLY A 101 19.45 -5.91 -1.36
C GLY A 101 20.58 -4.87 -1.30
N SER A 102 20.89 -4.39 -0.09
CA SER A 102 22.06 -3.54 0.13
C SER A 102 23.32 -4.39 0.33
N LYS A 103 24.47 -3.95 -0.17
CA LYS A 103 25.77 -4.63 0.00
C LYS A 103 26.11 -4.89 1.49
N GLU A 104 25.66 -4.02 2.39
CA GLU A 104 25.91 -4.11 3.83
C GLU A 104 24.85 -4.95 4.58
N GLY A 105 23.91 -5.60 3.87
CA GLY A 105 22.85 -6.42 4.48
C GLY A 105 21.84 -5.65 5.33
N LYS A 106 21.81 -4.31 5.25
CA LYS A 106 20.88 -3.44 5.99
C LYS A 106 19.46 -3.43 5.42
N SER A 107 19.28 -3.92 4.20
CA SER A 107 18.00 -4.04 3.53
C SER A 107 18.02 -5.16 2.48
N LYS A 108 16.84 -5.75 2.23
CA LYS A 108 16.59 -6.69 1.13
C LYS A 108 16.22 -6.01 -0.19
N GLY A 109 16.17 -4.68 -0.24
CA GLY A 109 15.80 -3.94 -1.43
C GLY A 109 15.04 -2.66 -1.10
N SER A 110 14.66 -1.90 -2.11
CA SER A 110 14.07 -0.58 -1.92
C SER A 110 12.96 -0.26 -2.89
N ILE A 111 12.15 0.73 -2.51
CA ILE A 111 11.13 1.32 -3.36
C ILE A 111 11.60 2.74 -3.64
N LEU A 112 11.69 3.09 -4.93
CA LEU A 112 12.16 4.37 -5.42
C LEU A 112 11.01 5.12 -6.09
N ASP A 113 10.94 6.43 -5.87
CA ASP A 113 10.05 7.31 -6.63
C ASP A 113 10.54 7.46 -8.10
N PRO A 114 9.76 8.10 -8.99
CA PRO A 114 10.15 8.32 -10.39
C PRO A 114 11.46 9.09 -10.59
N ASN A 115 11.91 9.83 -9.57
CA ASN A 115 13.19 10.56 -9.60
C ASN A 115 14.36 9.70 -9.10
N GLY A 116 14.14 8.41 -8.82
CA GLY A 116 15.13 7.48 -8.30
C GLY A 116 15.43 7.65 -6.81
N LYS A 117 14.63 8.43 -6.08
CA LYS A 117 14.83 8.66 -4.65
C LYS A 117 14.12 7.58 -3.83
N MET A 118 14.84 7.03 -2.86
CA MET A 118 14.32 6.01 -1.96
C MET A 118 13.18 6.55 -1.08
N VAL A 119 12.00 5.94 -1.20
CA VAL A 119 10.80 6.27 -0.41
C VAL A 119 10.49 5.23 0.66
N ALA A 120 10.91 3.98 0.46
CA ALA A 120 10.84 2.91 1.45
C ALA A 120 11.94 1.86 1.21
N PHE A 121 12.17 0.99 2.19
CA PHE A 121 13.06 -0.16 2.04
C PHE A 121 12.51 -1.42 2.73
N PHE A 122 13.00 -2.58 2.29
CA PHE A 122 12.59 -3.88 2.84
C PHE A 122 13.44 -4.28 4.05
N LYS A 123 12.78 -4.79 5.09
CA LYS A 123 13.37 -5.31 6.33
C LYS A 123 14.48 -6.33 6.02
N PRO A 124 15.67 -6.22 6.61
CA PRO A 124 16.73 -7.22 6.44
C PRO A 124 16.39 -8.56 7.13
N ASP A 125 15.56 -8.51 8.17
CA ASP A 125 15.24 -9.57 9.13
C ASP A 125 13.91 -10.28 8.87
N ASN A 126 13.24 -10.01 7.74
CA ASN A 126 12.02 -10.72 7.35
C ASN A 126 12.32 -11.74 6.25
N PRO A 127 11.70 -12.94 6.21
CA PRO A 127 11.91 -13.90 5.12
C PRO A 127 11.61 -13.31 3.73
N PHE A 128 10.65 -12.39 3.64
CA PHE A 128 10.19 -11.77 2.39
C PHE A 128 10.56 -10.28 2.28
N PHE A 129 10.16 -9.66 1.17
CA PHE A 129 10.28 -8.22 0.92
C PHE A 129 9.24 -7.42 1.72
N ALA A 130 9.35 -7.46 3.05
CA ALA A 130 8.48 -6.74 3.97
C ALA A 130 8.92 -5.28 4.11
N ILE A 131 8.02 -4.32 3.88
CA ILE A 131 8.31 -2.88 4.04
C ILE A 131 8.68 -2.57 5.50
N ARG A 132 9.74 -1.79 5.70
CA ARG A 132 10.11 -1.28 7.02
C ARG A 132 9.21 -0.11 7.44
N LEU A 133 8.18 -0.41 8.23
CA LEU A 133 7.34 0.60 8.86
C LEU A 133 8.10 1.44 9.91
N MET A 134 7.60 2.64 10.16
CA MET A 134 7.88 3.40 11.37
C MET A 134 7.15 2.77 12.55
N GLY A 135 7.82 2.65 13.70
CA GLY A 135 7.17 2.29 14.96
C GLY A 135 6.69 3.52 15.74
N PRO A 136 6.08 3.31 16.92
CA PRO A 136 5.72 4.39 17.84
C PRO A 136 6.91 5.30 18.19
N PRO A 137 6.71 6.60 18.45
CA PRO A 137 5.43 7.31 18.57
C PRO A 137 4.84 7.85 17.24
N VAL A 138 5.54 7.67 16.12
CA VAL A 138 5.14 8.26 14.82
C VAL A 138 4.37 7.26 13.95
N GLY A 139 4.59 5.97 14.14
CA GLY A 139 3.85 4.90 13.48
C GLY A 139 3.06 4.04 14.46
N PRO A 140 2.22 3.12 13.96
CA PRO A 140 1.32 2.35 14.80
C PRO A 140 2.04 1.28 15.61
N THR A 141 1.39 0.85 16.69
CA THR A 141 1.78 -0.35 17.42
C THR A 141 1.32 -1.58 16.64
N VAL A 142 2.28 -2.32 16.08
CA VAL A 142 2.05 -3.52 15.29
C VAL A 142 2.33 -4.79 16.11
N GLY A 143 1.62 -5.86 15.78
CA GLY A 143 1.86 -7.18 16.35
C GLY A 143 3.14 -7.83 15.81
N PRO A 144 3.52 -8.99 16.37
CA PRO A 144 4.62 -9.78 15.81
C PRO A 144 4.31 -10.21 14.36
N SER A 145 5.37 -10.49 13.60
CA SER A 145 5.25 -11.09 12.26
C SER A 145 4.47 -12.40 12.34
N PRO A 146 3.37 -12.55 11.59
CA PRO A 146 2.65 -13.83 11.50
C PRO A 146 3.39 -14.82 10.58
N LEU A 147 4.42 -14.36 9.85
CA LEU A 147 5.18 -15.15 8.90
C LEU A 147 6.29 -15.91 9.63
N ALA A 148 6.29 -17.23 9.48
CA ALA A 148 7.25 -18.11 10.11
C ALA A 148 8.61 -18.07 9.42
N THR A 149 9.68 -18.20 10.20
CA THR A 149 11.03 -18.44 9.68
C THR A 149 11.03 -19.71 8.85
N GLY A 150 11.34 -19.60 7.55
CA GLY A 150 11.36 -20.73 6.62
C GLY A 150 10.14 -20.84 5.71
N GLN A 151 9.13 -19.97 5.84
CA GLN A 151 8.08 -19.84 4.84
C GLN A 151 8.72 -19.42 3.51
N ARG A 152 8.45 -20.17 2.44
CA ARG A 152 9.07 -19.96 1.11
C ARG A 152 8.15 -19.24 0.13
N ASP A 153 6.85 -19.36 0.34
CA ASP A 153 5.87 -18.85 -0.61
C ASP A 153 5.33 -17.49 -0.16
N VAL A 154 5.50 -16.52 -1.05
CA VAL A 154 4.89 -15.20 -0.94
C VAL A 154 3.40 -15.35 -1.30
N PRO A 155 2.46 -14.85 -0.49
CA PRO A 155 1.06 -14.86 -0.87
C PRO A 155 0.85 -14.03 -2.15
N VAL A 156 0.09 -14.58 -3.10
CA VAL A 156 -0.24 -13.92 -4.35
C VAL A 156 -1.73 -13.61 -4.36
N LEU A 157 -2.08 -12.33 -4.46
CA LEU A 157 -3.45 -11.84 -4.48
C LEU A 157 -3.88 -11.59 -5.93
N HIS A 158 -4.94 -12.30 -6.33
CA HIS A 158 -5.63 -12.14 -7.60
C HIS A 158 -7.05 -11.63 -7.34
N TRP A 159 -7.36 -10.45 -7.84
CA TRP A 159 -8.71 -9.90 -7.86
C TRP A 159 -9.10 -9.57 -9.30
N SER A 160 -10.20 -10.14 -9.77
CA SER A 160 -10.70 -9.93 -11.14
C SER A 160 -11.51 -8.64 -11.29
N GLY A 161 -11.49 -7.77 -10.29
CA GLY A 161 -12.40 -6.64 -10.19
C GLY A 161 -13.82 -7.09 -9.83
N LEU A 162 -14.76 -6.14 -9.86
CA LEU A 162 -16.17 -6.49 -9.89
C LEU A 162 -16.44 -7.17 -11.24
N SER A 163 -16.95 -8.40 -11.22
CA SER A 163 -17.30 -9.12 -12.45
C SER A 163 -18.20 -8.23 -13.33
N ALA A 164 -18.08 -8.41 -14.66
CA ALA A 164 -18.85 -7.69 -15.67
C ALA A 164 -20.39 -7.82 -15.53
N ASP A 165 -20.87 -8.60 -14.56
CA ASP A 165 -22.29 -8.75 -14.22
C ASP A 165 -22.82 -7.68 -13.23
N THR A 166 -21.98 -6.69 -12.87
CA THR A 166 -22.38 -5.56 -12.01
C THR A 166 -22.12 -4.21 -12.68
N SER A 167 -22.65 -4.01 -13.89
CA SER A 167 -22.62 -2.75 -14.64
C SER A 167 -23.00 -1.52 -13.79
N SER A 168 -23.88 -1.68 -12.81
CA SER A 168 -24.28 -0.65 -11.85
C SER A 168 -23.15 -0.23 -10.88
N LEU A 169 -22.33 -1.17 -10.40
CA LEU A 169 -21.25 -0.89 -9.46
C LEU A 169 -19.99 -0.38 -10.17
N ARG A 170 -19.70 -0.88 -11.38
CA ARG A 170 -18.64 -0.34 -12.23
C ARG A 170 -18.90 1.14 -12.54
N GLU A 171 -20.12 1.49 -12.91
CA GLU A 171 -20.53 2.89 -13.09
C GLU A 171 -20.48 3.67 -11.78
N THR A 172 -20.91 3.10 -10.65
CA THR A 172 -20.83 3.79 -9.35
C THR A 172 -19.39 4.10 -8.96
N ILE A 173 -18.46 3.17 -9.16
CA ILE A 173 -17.04 3.35 -8.84
C ILE A 173 -16.39 4.33 -9.82
N LEU A 174 -16.63 4.20 -11.13
CA LEU A 174 -16.13 5.15 -12.12
C LEU A 174 -16.69 6.57 -11.87
N ASN A 175 -17.97 6.68 -11.49
CA ASN A 175 -18.58 7.96 -11.12
C ASN A 175 -18.05 8.50 -9.80
N LEU A 176 -17.71 7.66 -8.82
CA LEU A 176 -17.00 8.09 -7.61
C LEU A 176 -15.60 8.62 -7.97
N PHE A 177 -14.85 7.93 -8.83
CA PHE A 177 -13.55 8.42 -9.31
C PHE A 177 -13.66 9.75 -10.06
N HIS A 178 -14.63 9.90 -10.98
CA HIS A 178 -14.87 11.16 -11.66
C HIS A 178 -15.33 12.27 -10.71
N ASN A 179 -16.21 11.98 -9.76
CA ASN A 179 -16.70 12.98 -8.79
C ASN A 179 -15.60 13.45 -7.84
N VAL A 180 -14.72 12.55 -7.41
CA VAL A 180 -13.53 12.92 -6.62
C VAL A 180 -12.61 13.79 -7.46
N LEU A 181 -12.25 13.38 -8.69
CA LEU A 181 -11.41 14.18 -9.58
C LEU A 181 -11.99 15.58 -9.85
N ASN A 182 -13.30 15.66 -10.12
CA ASN A 182 -14.01 16.93 -10.34
C ASN A 182 -14.04 17.81 -9.07
N GLN A 183 -14.14 17.24 -7.87
CA GLN A 183 -14.04 18.00 -6.62
C GLN A 183 -12.64 18.58 -6.41
N TRP A 184 -11.59 17.84 -6.77
CA TRP A 184 -10.20 18.32 -6.71
C TRP A 184 -9.95 19.46 -7.71
N GLU A 185 -10.50 19.37 -8.92
CA GLU A 185 -10.41 20.46 -9.90
C GLU A 185 -11.14 21.72 -9.42
N GLN A 186 -12.33 21.60 -8.84
CA GLN A 186 -13.05 22.75 -8.30
C GLN A 186 -12.31 23.41 -7.12
N GLN A 187 -11.63 22.64 -6.26
CA GLN A 187 -10.83 23.21 -5.17
C GLN A 187 -9.58 23.96 -5.66
N LEU A 188 -8.97 23.52 -6.77
CA LEU A 188 -7.85 24.22 -7.39
C LEU A 188 -8.26 25.57 -8.00
N PHE A 189 -9.52 25.73 -8.43
CA PHE A 189 -10.05 27.01 -8.93
C PHE A 189 -10.35 28.05 -7.83
N PHE A 190 -10.45 27.66 -6.56
CA PHE A 190 -10.70 28.60 -5.44
C PHE A 190 -9.43 29.13 -4.76
N CYS A 191 -8.24 28.58 -5.04
CA CYS A 191 -6.97 29.21 -4.67
C CYS A 191 -6.54 30.19 -5.77
N GLY A 192 -7.18 31.36 -5.81
CA GLY A 192 -6.70 32.49 -6.60
C GLY A 192 -5.30 32.95 -6.15
N PRO A 193 -4.49 33.58 -7.03
CA PRO A 193 -3.13 33.97 -6.71
C PRO A 193 -3.10 34.96 -5.53
N ALA A 194 -2.17 34.72 -4.60
CA ALA A 194 -1.89 35.62 -3.48
C ALA A 194 -1.63 37.04 -3.99
N GLN A 195 -2.43 38.00 -3.51
CA GLN A 195 -2.23 39.42 -3.79
C GLN A 195 -0.90 39.88 -3.16
N VAL A 196 0.06 40.25 -4.01
CA VAL A 196 1.30 40.90 -3.61
C VAL A 196 0.96 42.36 -3.26
N ASN A 197 0.87 42.66 -1.97
CA ASN A 197 0.69 44.04 -1.49
C ASN A 197 2.01 44.79 -1.63
N ASN A 198 2.11 45.67 -2.62
CA ASN A 198 3.19 46.65 -2.72
C ASN A 198 2.99 47.75 -1.68
N ILE A 199 3.97 47.89 -0.79
CA ILE A 199 4.10 49.00 0.16
C ILE A 199 4.77 50.15 -0.60
N THR A 200 4.12 51.31 -0.61
CA THR A 200 4.74 52.63 -0.82
C THR A 200 4.43 53.51 0.36
#